data_AF-A0A7W1EK55-F1
#
_entry.id   AF-A0A7W1EK55-F1
#
_cell.length_a   1.000
_cell.length_b   1.000
_cell.length_c   1.000
_cell.angle_alpha   90.00
_cell.angle_beta   90.00
_cell.angle_gamma   90.00
#
_symmetry.space_group_name_H-M   'P 1'
#
loop_
_entity.id
_entity.type
_entity.pdbx_description
1 polymer ?
#
loop_
_entity_poly.entity_id
_entity_poly.type
_entity_poly.pdbx_seq_one_letter_code
_entity_poly.pdbx_strand_id
1 'polypeptide(L)'
;MADLLDDSPLAEWLRLSEALQAGLVHALNNRITALSAFAELAELGDDALTAQSVLPRELSLLHQLNGLFRLLVSDTSTAEALEVGPVLDDALALHAHHPSFRSLRCTVMRQSDLPPVRTPRGALLRVLLLIIEHVKEEAEATGDGTMTLTVEADERELSVSAARSRGLGRYALALAERCGGTLEIGASTTRFSLPTLAELRRREKARTNSD
;
A
#
# COMPACT_ATOMS: atom_id res chain seq x y z
N MET A 1 27.85 -5.31 14.84
CA MET A 1 26.66 -4.59 15.33
C MET A 1 25.60 -4.36 14.25
N ALA A 2 25.98 -4.29 12.96
CA ALA A 2 25.04 -4.28 11.83
C ALA A 2 24.35 -5.65 11.59
N ASP A 3 25.06 -6.77 11.79
CA ASP A 3 24.51 -8.14 11.60
C ASP A 3 23.44 -8.58 12.62
N LEU A 4 23.32 -7.91 13.78
CA LEU A 4 22.38 -8.33 14.83
C LEU A 4 20.99 -7.69 14.71
N LEU A 5 20.80 -6.76 13.78
CA LEU A 5 19.51 -6.12 13.51
C LEU A 5 18.83 -6.66 12.24
N ASP A 6 19.53 -7.45 11.42
CA ASP A 6 19.04 -7.87 10.11
C ASP A 6 17.92 -8.92 10.17
N ASP A 7 17.78 -9.60 11.32
CA ASP A 7 16.75 -10.64 11.55
C ASP A 7 15.57 -10.14 12.41
N SER A 8 15.50 -8.84 12.70
CA SER A 8 14.33 -8.27 13.37
C SER A 8 13.13 -8.31 12.43
N PRO A 9 11.95 -8.80 12.87
CA PRO A 9 10.74 -8.72 12.05
C PRO A 9 10.50 -7.31 11.51
N LEU A 10 10.81 -6.28 12.30
CA LEU A 10 10.62 -4.88 11.91
C LEU A 10 11.57 -4.41 10.80
N ALA A 11 12.69 -5.10 10.56
CA ALA A 11 13.69 -4.69 9.57
C ALA A 11 13.11 -4.68 8.15
N GLU A 12 12.24 -5.65 7.82
CA GLU A 12 11.52 -5.72 6.53
C GLU A 12 10.72 -4.44 6.27
N TRP A 13 9.92 -4.01 7.25
CA TRP A 13 9.13 -2.78 7.14
C TRP A 13 9.99 -1.51 7.12
N LEU A 14 11.06 -1.45 7.91
CA LEU A 14 11.94 -0.29 7.94
C LEU A 14 12.60 -0.08 6.57
N ARG A 15 13.12 -1.15 5.94
CA ARG A 15 13.71 -1.08 4.60
C ARG A 15 12.70 -0.58 3.57
N LEU A 16 11.50 -1.16 3.54
CA LEU A 16 10.45 -0.72 2.62
C LEU A 16 10.05 0.74 2.88
N SER A 17 9.82 1.12 4.14
CA SER A 17 9.45 2.49 4.52
C SER A 17 10.53 3.49 4.12
N GLU A 18 11.81 3.19 4.35
CA GLU A 18 12.93 4.04 3.94
C GLU A 18 13.00 4.21 2.43
N ALA A 19 12.83 3.13 1.67
CA ALA A 19 12.81 3.18 0.21
C ALA A 19 11.64 4.02 -0.33
N LEU A 20 10.44 3.85 0.25
CA LEU A 20 9.27 4.65 -0.10
C LEU A 20 9.46 6.14 0.27
N GLN A 21 10.01 6.44 1.45
CA GLN A 21 10.33 7.80 1.86
C GLN A 21 11.33 8.46 0.91
N ALA A 22 12.42 7.76 0.55
CA ALA A 22 13.38 8.25 -0.43
C ALA A 22 12.73 8.53 -1.79
N GLY A 23 11.85 7.63 -2.24
CA GLY A 23 11.07 7.79 -3.45
C GLY A 23 10.15 9.02 -3.44
N LEU A 24 9.44 9.26 -2.33
CA LEU A 24 8.57 10.40 -2.14
C LEU A 24 9.35 11.72 -2.02
N VAL A 25 10.47 11.74 -1.30
CA VAL A 25 11.36 12.90 -1.19
C VAL A 25 11.90 13.29 -2.57
N HIS A 26 12.31 12.32 -3.37
CA HIS A 26 12.73 12.57 -4.74
C HIS A 26 11.59 13.17 -5.59
N ALA A 27 10.38 12.60 -5.50
CA ALA A 27 9.22 13.14 -6.21
C ALA A 27 8.91 14.57 -5.79
N LEU A 28 8.94 14.87 -4.48
CA LEU A 28 8.74 16.20 -3.92
C LEU A 28 9.77 17.20 -4.44
N ASN A 29 11.06 16.85 -4.39
CA ASN A 29 12.13 17.70 -4.92
C ASN A 29 11.94 18.00 -6.40
N ASN A 30 11.51 17.02 -7.20
CA ASN A 30 11.20 17.25 -8.61
C ASN A 30 10.05 18.24 -8.81
N ARG A 31 9.05 18.27 -7.92
CA ARG A 31 7.94 19.24 -7.98
C ARG A 31 8.40 20.63 -7.57
N ILE A 32 9.21 20.73 -6.50
CA ILE A 32 9.79 22.01 -6.04
C ILE A 32 10.64 22.64 -7.15
N THR A 33 11.53 21.88 -7.79
CA THR A 33 12.33 22.39 -8.91
C THR A 33 11.47 22.88 -10.07
N ALA A 34 10.38 22.17 -10.41
CA ALA A 34 9.45 22.61 -11.45
C ALA A 34 8.79 23.95 -11.08
N LEU A 35 8.30 24.07 -9.84
CA LEU A 35 7.71 25.32 -9.34
C LEU A 35 8.71 26.48 -9.33
N SER A 36 9.96 26.25 -8.95
CA SER A 36 11.01 27.28 -9.01
C SER A 36 11.25 27.75 -10.45
N ALA A 37 11.35 26.83 -11.41
CA ALA A 37 11.50 27.19 -12.82
C ALA A 37 10.29 27.99 -13.35
N PHE A 38 9.06 27.67 -12.90
CA PHE A 38 7.87 28.44 -13.26
C PHE A 38 7.86 29.84 -12.63
N ALA A 39 8.34 29.98 -11.40
CA ALA A 39 8.48 31.29 -10.76
C ALA A 39 9.48 32.17 -11.52
N GLU A 40 10.63 31.62 -11.92
CA GLU A 40 11.63 32.33 -12.72
C GLU A 40 11.07 32.77 -14.10
N LEU A 41 10.30 31.92 -14.77
CA LEU A 41 9.65 32.27 -16.05
C LEU A 41 8.59 33.36 -15.89
N ALA A 42 7.83 33.34 -14.79
CA ALA A 42 6.86 34.39 -14.48
C ALA A 42 7.55 35.75 -14.25
N GLU A 43 8.70 35.77 -13.57
CA GLU A 43 9.50 36.99 -13.38
C GLU A 43 10.01 37.59 -14.70
N LEU A 44 10.20 36.77 -15.74
CA LEU A 44 10.62 37.20 -17.08
C LEU A 44 9.46 37.73 -17.94
N GLY A 45 8.23 37.80 -17.41
CA GLY A 45 7.06 38.36 -18.09
C GLY A 45 6.37 37.39 -19.06
N ASP A 46 6.64 36.09 -18.96
CA ASP A 46 5.94 35.06 -19.74
C ASP A 46 4.63 34.64 -19.05
N ASP A 47 3.64 35.55 -19.05
CA ASP A 47 2.32 35.36 -18.42
C ASP A 47 1.44 34.33 -19.15
N ALA A 48 1.79 33.96 -20.39
CA ALA A 48 0.99 33.09 -21.24
C ALA A 48 1.03 31.61 -20.80
N LEU A 49 2.06 31.21 -20.02
CA LEU A 49 2.29 29.82 -19.58
C LEU A 49 2.06 29.60 -18.06
N THR A 50 1.94 30.66 -17.27
CA THR A 50 2.26 30.61 -15.83
C THR A 50 1.07 30.51 -14.87
N ALA A 51 -0.13 31.02 -15.20
CA ALA A 51 -1.17 31.17 -14.17
C ALA A 51 -2.31 30.12 -14.18
N GLN A 52 -2.78 29.66 -15.35
CA GLN A 52 -4.11 29.01 -15.40
C GLN A 52 -4.11 27.47 -15.42
N SER A 53 -3.02 26.80 -15.79
CA SER A 53 -3.01 25.33 -15.93
C SER A 53 -1.89 24.62 -15.16
N VAL A 54 -0.72 25.25 -15.02
CA VAL A 54 0.46 24.62 -14.44
C VAL A 54 0.43 24.67 -12.91
N LEU A 55 0.24 25.85 -12.32
CA LEU A 55 0.25 26.00 -10.86
C LEU A 55 -0.83 25.18 -10.15
N PRO A 56 -2.10 25.14 -10.61
CA PRO A 56 -3.11 24.26 -10.00
C PRO A 56 -2.75 22.78 -10.08
N ARG A 57 -2.12 22.35 -11.19
CA ARG A 57 -1.66 20.97 -11.37
C ARG A 57 -0.55 20.63 -10.38
N GLU A 58 0.49 21.46 -10.28
CA GLU A 58 1.60 21.22 -9.37
C GLU A 58 1.16 21.26 -7.90
N LEU A 59 0.24 22.16 -7.54
CA LEU A 59 -0.37 22.19 -6.21
C LEU A 59 -1.16 20.92 -5.90
N SER A 60 -1.96 20.42 -6.86
CA SER A 60 -2.65 19.14 -6.73
C SER A 60 -1.68 17.98 -6.51
N LEU A 61 -0.56 17.95 -7.25
CA LEU A 61 0.46 16.91 -7.08
C LEU A 61 1.14 16.99 -5.71
N LEU A 62 1.43 18.20 -5.21
CA LEU A 62 1.96 18.41 -3.85
C LEU A 62 0.98 17.93 -2.78
N HIS A 63 -0.32 18.21 -2.92
CA HIS A 63 -1.34 17.70 -2.00
C HIS A 63 -1.42 16.17 -2.01
N GLN A 64 -1.32 15.54 -3.18
CA GLN A 64 -1.27 14.09 -3.30
C GLN A 64 -0.04 13.52 -2.59
N LEU A 65 1.16 14.07 -2.84
CA LEU A 65 2.40 13.64 -2.18
C LEU A 65 2.32 13.80 -0.65
N ASN A 66 1.76 14.92 -0.16
CA ASN A 66 1.56 15.14 1.27
C ASN A 66 0.58 14.11 1.87
N GLY A 67 -0.47 13.74 1.14
CA GLY A 67 -1.37 12.64 1.51
C GLY A 67 -0.61 11.33 1.71
N LEU A 68 0.24 10.97 0.74
CA LEU A 68 1.07 9.76 0.80
C LEU A 68 2.04 9.77 1.98
N PHE A 69 2.72 10.89 2.26
CA PHE A 69 3.59 11.00 3.45
C PHE A 69 2.84 10.72 4.75
N ARG A 70 1.61 11.23 4.89
CA ARG A 70 0.79 11.00 6.09
C ARG A 70 0.42 9.53 6.29
N LEU A 71 0.26 8.77 5.21
CA LEU A 71 -0.03 7.34 5.27
C LEU A 71 1.14 6.53 5.88
N LEU A 72 2.39 6.93 5.64
CA LEU A 72 3.56 6.25 6.21
C LEU A 72 3.71 6.47 7.72
N VAL A 73 3.27 7.62 8.23
CA VAL A 73 3.37 7.99 9.65
C VAL A 73 2.21 7.45 10.48
N SER A 74 1.07 7.13 9.86
CA SER A 74 -0.13 6.69 10.57
C SER A 74 0.05 5.30 11.19
N ASP A 75 0.04 5.22 12.52
CA ASP A 75 -0.04 3.96 13.28
C ASP A 75 -1.35 3.91 14.08
N THR A 76 -2.47 4.03 13.36
CA THR A 76 -3.78 3.82 13.96
C THR A 76 -3.93 2.33 14.28
N SER A 77 -3.90 2.00 15.57
CA SER A 77 -4.08 0.63 16.07
C SER A 77 -5.55 0.27 16.30
N THR A 78 -6.45 1.25 16.23
CA THR A 78 -7.89 1.03 16.46
C THR A 78 -8.54 0.42 15.24
N ALA A 79 -9.24 -0.69 15.42
CA ALA A 79 -9.98 -1.34 14.35
C ALA A 79 -11.28 -0.60 14.02
N GLU A 80 -11.48 -0.32 12.74
CA GLU A 80 -12.65 0.38 12.19
C GLU A 80 -13.22 -0.38 10.98
N ALA A 81 -14.46 -0.08 10.60
CA ALA A 81 -15.07 -0.66 9.41
C ALA A 81 -14.53 0.04 8.15
N LEU A 82 -13.94 -0.72 7.24
CA LEU A 82 -13.22 -0.19 6.08
C LEU A 82 -13.61 -0.92 4.79
N GLU A 83 -13.64 -0.16 3.71
CA GLU A 83 -13.57 -0.69 2.35
C GLU A 83 -12.10 -0.99 2.00
N VAL A 84 -11.81 -2.20 1.53
CA VAL A 84 -10.43 -2.61 1.20
C VAL A 84 -9.91 -1.93 -0.07
N GLY A 85 -10.79 -1.66 -1.03
CA GLY A 85 -10.45 -1.02 -2.31
C GLY A 85 -9.64 0.28 -2.14
N PRO A 86 -10.16 1.27 -1.40
CA PRO A 86 -9.43 2.51 -1.13
C PRO A 86 -8.09 2.32 -0.41
N VAL A 87 -7.97 1.36 0.51
CA VAL A 87 -6.70 1.10 1.21
C VAL A 87 -5.67 0.46 0.27
N LEU A 88 -6.12 -0.40 -0.64
CA LEU A 88 -5.29 -0.97 -1.68
C LEU A 88 -4.84 0.07 -2.71
N ASP A 89 -5.71 1.00 -3.08
CA ASP A 89 -5.36 2.13 -3.96
C ASP A 89 -4.27 3.01 -3.32
N ASP A 90 -4.41 3.31 -2.03
CA ASP A 90 -3.37 4.01 -1.25
C ASP A 90 -2.04 3.24 -1.23
N ALA A 91 -2.09 1.92 -1.03
CA ALA A 91 -0.88 1.08 -1.03
C ALA A 91 -0.18 1.10 -2.40
N LEU A 92 -0.94 1.00 -3.49
CA LEU A 92 -0.42 1.06 -4.85
C LEU A 92 0.16 2.44 -5.19
N ALA A 93 -0.52 3.50 -4.78
CA ALA A 93 -0.07 4.87 -4.98
C ALA A 93 1.25 5.14 -4.24
N LEU A 94 1.38 4.70 -2.98
CA LEU A 94 2.64 4.74 -2.25
C LEU A 94 3.73 3.97 -2.99
N HIS A 95 3.43 2.72 -3.36
CA HIS A 95 4.41 1.84 -3.99
C HIS A 95 4.86 2.33 -5.37
N ALA A 96 4.05 3.13 -6.08
CA ALA A 96 4.46 3.74 -7.35
C ALA A 96 5.69 4.65 -7.21
N HIS A 97 5.99 5.12 -5.99
CA HIS A 97 7.18 5.93 -5.71
C HIS A 97 8.43 5.10 -5.40
N HIS A 98 8.30 3.78 -5.18
CA HIS A 98 9.42 2.89 -4.86
C HIS A 98 10.51 2.96 -5.94
N PRO A 99 11.77 3.24 -5.60
CA PRO A 99 12.82 3.56 -6.59
C PRO A 99 13.14 2.40 -7.54
N SER A 100 13.19 1.16 -7.03
CA SER A 100 13.57 -0.02 -7.83
C SER A 100 12.45 -0.53 -8.74
N PHE A 101 11.18 -0.29 -8.38
CA PHE A 101 10.04 -0.97 -8.99
C PHE A 101 9.13 -0.06 -9.81
N ARG A 102 9.63 1.11 -10.25
CA ARG A 102 8.84 2.09 -11.03
C ARG A 102 8.44 1.59 -12.41
N SER A 103 9.24 0.71 -13.00
CA SER A 103 9.02 0.15 -14.34
C SER A 103 8.06 -1.03 -14.37
N LEU A 104 7.82 -1.67 -13.22
CA LEU A 104 6.96 -2.84 -13.13
C LEU A 104 5.48 -2.44 -13.13
N ARG A 105 4.72 -3.02 -14.06
CA ARG A 105 3.27 -2.79 -14.13
C ARG A 105 2.54 -3.71 -13.16
N CYS A 106 1.83 -3.13 -12.20
CA CYS A 106 0.86 -3.84 -11.37
C CYS A 106 -0.54 -3.76 -11.99
N THR A 107 -1.14 -4.90 -12.25
CA THR A 107 -2.56 -5.03 -12.62
C THR A 107 -3.33 -5.54 -11.41
N VAL A 108 -4.50 -4.96 -11.14
CA VAL A 108 -5.36 -5.43 -10.06
C VAL A 108 -6.70 -5.89 -10.62
N MET A 109 -7.00 -7.15 -10.41
CA MET A 109 -8.29 -7.76 -10.72
C MET A 109 -9.16 -7.70 -9.46
N ARG A 110 -10.27 -6.97 -9.50
CA ARG A 110 -11.16 -6.79 -8.35
C ARG A 110 -12.58 -7.19 -8.68
N GLN A 111 -13.22 -7.90 -7.77
CA GLN A 111 -14.68 -8.03 -7.78
C GLN A 111 -15.33 -6.65 -7.56
N SER A 112 -16.45 -6.37 -8.24
CA SER A 112 -17.10 -5.06 -8.24
C SER A 112 -17.79 -4.65 -6.94
N ASP A 113 -18.02 -5.62 -6.04
CA ASP A 113 -18.70 -5.41 -4.75
C ASP A 113 -17.93 -6.17 -3.67
N LEU A 114 -16.98 -5.46 -3.04
CA LEU A 114 -16.16 -6.01 -1.96
C LEU A 114 -16.81 -5.65 -0.61
N PRO A 115 -17.17 -6.64 0.22
CA PRO A 115 -17.76 -6.38 1.53
C PRO A 115 -16.77 -5.64 2.45
N PRO A 116 -17.25 -4.78 3.35
CA PRO A 116 -16.39 -4.10 4.30
C PRO A 116 -15.81 -5.10 5.31
N VAL A 117 -14.62 -4.78 5.81
CA VAL A 117 -13.89 -5.54 6.85
C VAL A 117 -13.73 -4.67 8.09
N ARG A 118 -13.44 -5.28 9.25
CA ARG A 118 -13.12 -4.52 10.48
C ARG A 118 -11.66 -4.74 10.87
N THR A 119 -10.81 -3.73 10.64
CA THR A 119 -9.36 -3.85 10.83
C THR A 119 -8.73 -2.48 11.10
N PRO A 120 -7.56 -2.39 11.76
CA PRO A 120 -6.81 -1.15 11.85
C PRO A 120 -6.26 -0.75 10.47
N ARG A 121 -6.64 0.45 9.98
CA ARG A 121 -6.24 0.93 8.64
C ARG A 121 -4.73 0.88 8.42
N GLY A 122 -3.95 1.33 9.41
CA GLY A 122 -2.48 1.34 9.32
C GLY A 122 -1.89 -0.05 9.18
N ALA A 123 -2.43 -1.06 9.88
CA ALA A 123 -1.97 -2.43 9.76
C ALA A 123 -2.31 -3.03 8.38
N LEU A 124 -3.52 -2.78 7.89
CA LEU A 124 -3.96 -3.21 6.55
C LEU A 124 -3.09 -2.60 5.46
N LEU A 125 -2.82 -1.29 5.52
CA LEU A 125 -1.96 -0.61 4.55
C LEU A 125 -0.57 -1.24 4.51
N ARG A 126 0.05 -1.46 5.69
CA ARG A 126 1.41 -2.02 5.78
C ARG A 126 1.48 -3.45 5.25
N VAL A 127 0.51 -4.31 5.56
CA VAL A 127 0.53 -5.70 5.04
C VAL A 127 0.34 -5.72 3.52
N LEU A 128 -0.52 -4.85 2.98
CA LEU A 128 -0.69 -4.71 1.52
C LEU A 128 0.59 -4.21 0.84
N LEU A 129 1.28 -3.23 1.42
CA LEU A 129 2.57 -2.75 0.92
C LEU A 129 3.62 -3.86 0.86
N LEU A 130 3.73 -4.67 1.91
CA LEU A 130 4.66 -5.80 1.97
C LEU A 130 4.32 -6.87 0.91
N ILE A 131 3.03 -7.18 0.74
CA ILE A 131 2.58 -8.10 -0.32
C ILE A 131 2.95 -7.54 -1.70
N ILE A 132 2.70 -6.26 -1.97
CA ILE A 132 3.02 -5.63 -3.26
C ILE A 132 4.54 -5.68 -3.50
N GLU A 133 5.35 -5.31 -2.51
CA GLU A 133 6.82 -5.30 -2.59
C GLU A 133 7.33 -6.69 -2.96
N HIS A 134 6.91 -7.72 -2.22
CA HIS A 134 7.37 -9.09 -2.44
C HIS A 134 7.00 -9.59 -3.84
N VAL A 135 5.76 -9.33 -4.26
CA VAL A 135 5.29 -9.77 -5.58
C VAL A 135 6.06 -9.06 -6.70
N LYS A 136 6.43 -7.79 -6.50
CA LYS A 136 7.28 -7.05 -7.45
C LYS A 136 8.72 -7.55 -7.48
N GLU A 137 9.30 -7.88 -6.33
CA GLU A 137 10.63 -8.51 -6.26
C GLU A 137 10.67 -9.82 -7.07
N GLU A 138 9.64 -10.67 -6.95
CA GLU A 138 9.59 -11.92 -7.74
C GLU A 138 9.36 -11.65 -9.24
N ALA A 139 8.48 -10.71 -9.58
CA ALA A 139 8.25 -10.31 -10.97
C ALA A 139 9.50 -9.73 -11.64
N GLU A 140 10.32 -8.99 -10.89
CA GLU A 140 11.63 -8.52 -11.36
C GLU A 140 12.61 -9.70 -11.54
N ALA A 141 12.70 -10.59 -10.55
CA ALA A 141 13.60 -11.73 -10.59
C ALA A 141 13.30 -12.73 -11.73
N THR A 142 12.04 -12.82 -12.14
CA THR A 142 11.58 -13.67 -13.27
C THR A 142 11.69 -12.96 -14.63
N GLY A 143 11.80 -11.63 -14.64
CA GLY A 143 11.85 -10.82 -15.87
C GLY A 143 10.50 -10.59 -16.54
N ASP A 144 9.38 -11.00 -15.92
CA ASP A 144 8.04 -10.88 -16.49
C ASP A 144 7.53 -9.42 -16.56
N GLY A 145 8.18 -8.50 -15.84
CA GLY A 145 7.93 -7.05 -15.92
C GLY A 145 6.54 -6.61 -15.46
N THR A 146 5.69 -7.57 -15.08
CA THR A 146 4.28 -7.40 -14.80
C THR A 146 3.89 -8.26 -13.60
N MET A 147 2.96 -7.76 -12.79
CA MET A 147 2.37 -8.53 -11.70
C MET A 147 0.86 -8.37 -11.69
N THR A 148 0.17 -9.38 -11.16
CA THR A 148 -1.28 -9.38 -10.98
C THR A 148 -1.62 -9.61 -9.52
N LEU A 149 -2.44 -8.71 -8.96
CA LEU A 149 -3.11 -8.89 -7.68
C LEU A 149 -4.58 -9.19 -7.94
N THR A 150 -5.10 -10.21 -7.28
CA THR A 150 -6.51 -10.60 -7.36
C THR A 150 -7.17 -10.35 -6.01
N VAL A 151 -8.26 -9.58 -6.02
CA VAL A 151 -9.08 -9.27 -4.85
C VAL A 151 -10.47 -9.85 -5.05
N GLU A 152 -10.77 -10.86 -4.26
CA GLU A 152 -12.01 -11.64 -4.31
C GLU A 152 -12.65 -11.66 -2.93
N ALA A 153 -13.97 -11.79 -2.87
CA ALA A 153 -14.66 -11.92 -1.62
C ALA A 153 -15.93 -12.76 -1.75
N ASP A 154 -16.23 -13.50 -0.69
CA ASP A 154 -17.52 -14.14 -0.47
C ASP A 154 -18.21 -13.56 0.78
N GLU A 155 -19.28 -14.20 1.25
CA GLU A 155 -20.00 -13.72 2.43
C GLU A 155 -19.19 -13.75 3.73
N ARG A 156 -18.13 -14.57 3.79
CA ARG A 156 -17.36 -14.87 5.00
C ARG A 156 -16.01 -14.18 4.99
N GLU A 157 -15.37 -14.13 3.84
CA GLU A 157 -13.98 -13.73 3.71
C GLU A 157 -13.76 -12.84 2.49
N LEU A 158 -12.89 -11.86 2.66
CA LEU A 158 -12.24 -11.13 1.58
C LEU A 158 -10.79 -11.60 1.51
N SER A 159 -10.31 -11.90 0.31
CA SER A 159 -8.94 -12.31 0.07
C SER A 159 -8.24 -11.42 -0.97
N VAL A 160 -6.96 -11.15 -0.71
CA VAL A 160 -6.02 -10.52 -1.63
C VAL A 160 -4.97 -11.56 -1.94
N SER A 161 -4.82 -11.92 -3.21
CA SER A 161 -3.90 -12.95 -3.66
C SER A 161 -3.00 -12.50 -4.79
N ALA A 162 -1.81 -13.09 -4.85
CA ALA A 162 -0.84 -12.85 -5.90
C ALA A 162 -0.16 -14.17 -6.30
N ALA A 163 0.36 -14.20 -7.53
CA ALA A 163 1.29 -15.25 -7.94
C ALA A 163 2.54 -15.23 -7.02
N ARG A 164 3.12 -16.42 -6.80
CA ARG A 164 4.19 -16.76 -5.86
C ARG A 164 5.04 -15.57 -5.38
N SER A 165 5.14 -15.41 -4.07
CA SER A 165 6.27 -14.72 -3.43
C SER A 165 7.20 -15.72 -2.76
N ARG A 166 8.52 -15.52 -2.84
CA ARG A 166 9.54 -16.30 -2.08
C ARG A 166 9.46 -16.19 -0.55
N GLY A 167 8.48 -15.46 -0.02
CA GLY A 167 8.01 -15.59 1.36
C GLY A 167 8.03 -14.26 2.10
N LEU A 168 6.87 -13.87 2.62
CA LEU A 168 6.73 -12.70 3.48
C LEU A 168 7.31 -12.99 4.87
N GLY A 169 7.90 -11.96 5.49
CA GLY A 169 8.55 -12.08 6.79
C GLY A 169 7.58 -12.24 7.97
N ARG A 170 8.15 -12.44 9.18
CA ARG A 170 7.38 -12.55 10.43
C ARG A 170 6.56 -11.31 10.75
N TYR A 171 6.97 -10.15 10.26
CA TYR A 171 6.24 -8.91 10.49
C TYR A 171 4.96 -8.82 9.66
N ALA A 172 4.99 -9.27 8.41
CA ALA A 172 3.78 -9.41 7.60
C ALA A 172 2.76 -10.35 8.26
N LEU A 173 3.21 -11.49 8.81
CA LEU A 173 2.36 -12.41 9.56
C LEU A 173 1.74 -11.73 10.80
N ALA A 174 2.54 -11.05 11.60
CA ALA A 174 2.05 -10.32 12.78
C ALA A 174 1.06 -9.19 12.40
N LEU A 175 1.27 -8.51 11.26
CA LEU A 175 0.32 -7.53 10.75
C LEU A 175 -0.99 -8.17 10.28
N ALA A 176 -0.94 -9.31 9.60
CA ALA A 176 -2.12 -10.06 9.20
C ALA A 176 -2.97 -10.45 10.41
N GLU A 177 -2.32 -10.97 11.47
CA GLU A 177 -2.97 -11.28 12.75
C GLU A 177 -3.58 -10.03 13.40
N ARG A 178 -2.85 -8.90 13.42
CA ARG A 178 -3.36 -7.62 13.92
C ARG A 178 -4.58 -7.11 13.13
N CYS A 179 -4.69 -7.49 11.86
CA CYS A 179 -5.87 -7.19 11.05
C CYS A 179 -7.07 -8.12 11.36
N GLY A 180 -6.89 -9.14 12.21
CA GLY A 180 -7.87 -10.20 12.42
C GLY A 180 -7.94 -11.18 11.25
N GLY A 181 -6.93 -11.19 10.39
CA GLY A 181 -6.83 -12.01 9.19
C GLY A 181 -5.77 -13.10 9.30
N THR A 182 -5.57 -13.79 8.18
CA THR A 182 -4.54 -14.82 8.00
C THR A 182 -3.73 -14.53 6.74
N LEU A 183 -2.47 -14.96 6.74
CA LEU A 183 -1.60 -14.83 5.59
C LEU A 183 -1.02 -16.22 5.28
N GLU A 184 -1.44 -16.78 4.16
CA GLU A 184 -1.04 -18.07 3.66
C GLU A 184 0.02 -17.90 2.57
N ILE A 185 1.17 -18.54 2.77
CA ILE A 185 2.27 -18.53 1.80
C ILE A 185 2.38 -19.95 1.23
N GLY A 186 1.77 -20.15 0.06
CA GLY A 186 1.80 -21.41 -0.67
C GLY A 186 2.96 -21.50 -1.65
N ALA A 187 3.13 -22.69 -2.26
CA ALA A 187 4.18 -22.93 -3.25
C ALA A 187 4.04 -22.06 -4.52
N SER A 188 2.81 -21.68 -4.87
CA SER A 188 2.48 -20.95 -6.10
C SER A 188 1.73 -19.65 -5.88
N THR A 189 1.25 -19.39 -4.66
CA THR A 189 0.39 -18.24 -4.35
C THR A 189 0.66 -17.72 -2.95
N THR A 190 0.54 -16.41 -2.80
CA THR A 190 0.44 -15.75 -1.49
C THR A 190 -0.99 -15.23 -1.36
N ARG A 191 -1.66 -15.55 -0.25
CA ARG A 191 -3.04 -15.13 0.02
C ARG A 191 -3.14 -14.50 1.40
N PHE A 192 -3.60 -13.26 1.43
CA PHE A 192 -4.02 -12.57 2.64
C PHE A 192 -5.54 -12.57 2.72
N SER A 193 -6.09 -13.04 3.84
CA SER A 193 -7.51 -13.24 4.03
C SER A 193 -8.01 -12.50 5.27
N LEU A 194 -9.19 -11.88 5.17
CA LEU A 194 -9.85 -11.14 6.25
C LEU A 194 -11.32 -11.55 6.36
N PRO A 195 -11.84 -11.76 7.59
CA PRO A 195 -13.26 -11.97 7.76
C PRO A 195 -14.04 -10.70 7.39
N THR A 196 -15.16 -10.87 6.70
CA THR A 196 -16.07 -9.77 6.41
C THR A 196 -16.69 -9.23 7.69
N LEU A 197 -17.14 -7.98 7.69
CA LEU A 197 -17.86 -7.38 8.81
C LEU A 197 -19.15 -8.16 9.14
N ALA A 198 -19.81 -8.74 8.12
CA ALA A 198 -20.98 -9.58 8.31
C ALA A 198 -20.63 -10.86 9.09
N GLU A 199 -19.51 -11.51 8.73
CA GLU A 199 -19.01 -12.69 9.42
C GLU A 199 -18.62 -12.41 10.87
N LEU A 200 -17.91 -11.30 11.13
CA LEU A 200 -17.57 -10.89 12.49
C LEU A 200 -18.82 -10.71 13.36
N ARG A 201 -19.86 -10.04 12.82
CA ARG A 201 -21.13 -9.87 13.52
C ARG A 201 -21.86 -11.20 13.77
N ARG A 202 -21.77 -12.17 12.85
CA ARG A 202 -22.32 -13.53 13.07
C ARG A 202 -21.63 -14.22 14.23
N ARG A 203 -20.29 -14.16 14.29
CA ARG A 203 -19.48 -14.75 15.38
C ARG A 203 -19.77 -14.10 16.73
N GLU A 204 -19.92 -12.78 16.77
CA GLU A 204 -20.27 -12.04 17.99
C GLU A 204 -21.63 -12.49 18.55
N LYS A 205 -22.67 -12.58 17.70
CA LYS A 205 -24.00 -13.05 18.11
C LYS A 205 -23.99 -14.50 18.63
N ALA A 206 -23.23 -15.38 17.99
CA ALA A 206 -23.12 -16.77 18.42
C ALA A 206 -22.47 -16.91 19.81
N ARG A 207 -21.51 -16.02 20.15
CA ARG A 207 -20.89 -15.98 21.47
C ARG A 207 -21.88 -15.51 22.55
N THR A 208 -22.62 -14.44 22.30
CA THR A 208 -23.62 -13.92 23.24
C THR A 208 -24.76 -14.89 23.53
N ASN A 209 -25.10 -15.80 22.60
CA ASN A 209 -26.13 -16.81 22.81
C ASN A 209 -25.64 -18.07 23.54
N SER A 210 -24.34 -18.22 23.77
CA SER A 210 -23.75 -19.39 24.44
C SER A 210 -23.46 -19.14 25.92
N ASP A 211 -23.57 -17.88 26.38
CA ASP A 211 -23.41 -17.42 27.76
C ASP A 211 -24.77 -17.21 28.44
#